data_AF-A0A5A9P2X8-F1
#
_entry.id   AF-A0A5A9P2X8-F1
#
_cell.length_a   1.000
_cell.length_b   1.000
_cell.length_c   1.000
_cell.angle_alpha   90.00
_cell.angle_beta   90.00
_cell.angle_gamma   90.00
#
_symmetry.space_group_name_H-M   'P 1'
#
loop_
_entity.id
_entity.type
_entity.pdbx_description
1 polymer ?
#
loop_
_entity_poly.entity_id
_entity_poly.type
_entity_poly.pdbx_seq_one_letter_code
_entity_poly.pdbx_strand_id
1 'polypeptide(L)'
;MGMGTSPLGSSGGGNAPPGNEKKKGKAGKGGPLTEEAQICCGCRFPLLVALLQLLLGIAIAGVAFLMVAISSSLLARETPHWAGIILCVVALLGFVLFCLTRVPDERATVQFVTKLLYFLFCTIGLVISVLVIAFQCHHYALTNSFVCKEMGEDCTCTLDPDDPIARTFTYSGVADCSAIVSTLPMYNLLQIVLNLAQAIVCLVGAFMMWKHRYQVFFAGLQTGSPSNQEWQKV
;
A
#
# COMPACT_ATOMS: atom_id res chain seq x y z
N MET A 1 -44.16 -74.00 -56.10
CA MET A 1 -42.90 -74.80 -56.02
C MET A 1 -42.03 -74.09 -54.99
N GLY A 2 -41.56 -74.67 -53.88
CA GLY A 2 -41.64 -76.06 -53.41
C GLY A 2 -40.23 -76.59 -53.11
N MET A 3 -39.90 -76.78 -51.83
CA MET A 3 -38.62 -77.31 -51.27
C MET A 3 -37.35 -76.50 -51.65
N GLY A 4 -36.37 -76.24 -50.78
CA GLY A 4 -36.16 -76.63 -49.39
C GLY A 4 -35.03 -77.66 -49.23
N THR A 5 -33.83 -77.20 -48.82
CA THR A 5 -32.79 -77.98 -48.10
C THR A 5 -31.72 -77.06 -47.49
N SER A 6 -31.54 -77.13 -46.16
CA SER A 6 -30.25 -76.94 -45.47
C SER A 6 -29.57 -78.32 -45.31
N PRO A 7 -28.31 -78.50 -44.84
CA PRO A 7 -27.77 -78.10 -43.51
C PRO A 7 -26.32 -77.52 -43.65
N LEU A 8 -25.31 -77.58 -42.75
CA LEU A 8 -25.10 -78.15 -41.39
C LEU A 8 -23.94 -77.41 -40.67
N GLY A 9 -23.91 -77.43 -39.32
CA GLY A 9 -22.71 -77.12 -38.50
C GLY A 9 -22.56 -75.63 -38.13
N SER A 10 -22.72 -75.16 -36.88
CA SER A 10 -22.17 -75.58 -35.56
C SER A 10 -20.66 -75.27 -35.42
N SER A 11 -20.11 -74.69 -34.34
CA SER A 11 -20.64 -74.49 -32.98
C SER A 11 -19.91 -73.37 -32.20
N GLY A 12 -20.48 -72.97 -31.05
CA GLY A 12 -19.84 -72.19 -29.97
C GLY A 12 -20.09 -70.67 -30.02
N GLY A 13 -20.75 -70.01 -29.06
CA GLY A 13 -21.31 -70.41 -27.76
C GLY A 13 -20.99 -69.31 -26.73
N GLY A 14 -21.90 -68.37 -26.44
CA GLY A 14 -22.80 -68.39 -25.27
C GLY A 14 -22.19 -67.60 -24.08
N ASN A 15 -22.88 -66.94 -23.16
CA ASN A 15 -24.29 -66.54 -23.00
C ASN A 15 -24.35 -65.31 -22.05
N ALA A 16 -25.41 -64.49 -22.12
CA ALA A 16 -25.81 -63.50 -21.09
C ALA A 16 -26.82 -64.16 -20.10
N PRO A 17 -27.67 -63.48 -19.28
CA PRO A 17 -27.75 -62.09 -18.78
C PRO A 17 -27.65 -62.13 -17.21
N PRO A 18 -28.39 -61.38 -16.33
CA PRO A 18 -29.19 -60.13 -16.41
C PRO A 18 -28.78 -59.06 -15.35
N GLY A 19 -29.68 -58.11 -15.02
CA GLY A 19 -29.50 -57.05 -14.00
C GLY A 19 -30.40 -57.18 -12.76
N ASN A 20 -30.37 -56.19 -11.86
CA ASN A 20 -31.21 -56.13 -10.66
C ASN A 20 -31.57 -54.67 -10.26
N GLU A 21 -32.76 -54.44 -9.70
CA GLU A 21 -33.31 -53.10 -9.39
C GLU A 21 -33.22 -52.71 -7.90
N LYS A 22 -33.42 -51.40 -7.62
CA LYS A 22 -33.78 -50.76 -6.32
C LYS A 22 -32.62 -50.69 -5.28
N LYS A 23 -32.46 -49.64 -4.46
CA LYS A 23 -33.45 -48.69 -3.91
C LYS A 23 -32.78 -47.37 -3.44
N LYS A 24 -33.48 -46.23 -3.63
CA LYS A 24 -33.46 -44.94 -2.89
C LYS A 24 -32.16 -44.45 -2.18
N GLY A 25 -31.68 -43.28 -2.61
CA GLY A 25 -30.89 -42.35 -1.79
C GLY A 25 -30.98 -40.92 -2.34
N LYS A 26 -31.87 -40.07 -1.81
CA LYS A 26 -32.07 -38.69 -2.29
C LYS A 26 -31.31 -37.71 -1.40
N ALA A 27 -30.06 -37.43 -1.77
CA ALA A 27 -29.32 -36.22 -1.39
C ALA A 27 -28.81 -35.64 -2.71
N GLY A 28 -29.05 -34.38 -3.05
CA GLY A 28 -29.01 -33.22 -2.16
C GLY A 28 -27.93 -32.34 -2.77
N LYS A 29 -28.32 -31.17 -3.28
CA LYS A 29 -27.49 -30.32 -4.16
C LYS A 29 -26.36 -29.64 -3.37
N GLY A 30 -25.36 -30.42 -2.97
CA GLY A 30 -24.13 -29.92 -2.36
C GLY A 30 -23.26 -29.27 -3.43
N GLY A 31 -23.31 -27.94 -3.51
CA GLY A 31 -22.31 -27.20 -4.28
C GLY A 31 -20.93 -27.37 -3.64
N PRO A 32 -19.82 -27.22 -4.41
CA PRO A 32 -18.48 -27.22 -3.84
C PRO A 32 -18.35 -26.13 -2.79
N LEU A 33 -18.12 -26.60 -1.57
CA LEU A 33 -17.85 -25.92 -0.31
C LEU A 33 -17.31 -24.49 -0.41
N THR A 34 -17.92 -23.61 0.38
CA THR A 34 -17.48 -22.25 0.71
C THR A 34 -16.22 -22.25 1.59
N GLU A 35 -15.16 -22.98 1.23
CA GLU A 35 -13.86 -22.87 1.93
C GLU A 35 -12.69 -23.40 1.11
N GLU A 36 -12.18 -22.57 0.20
CA GLU A 36 -10.74 -22.56 -0.12
C GLU A 36 -10.26 -21.12 -0.07
N ALA A 37 -10.30 -20.55 1.15
CA ALA A 37 -9.65 -19.28 1.49
C ALA A 37 -8.11 -19.46 1.53
N GLN A 38 -7.54 -20.09 0.50
CA GLN A 38 -6.12 -20.37 0.37
C GLN A 38 -5.33 -19.07 0.20
N ILE A 39 -4.97 -18.48 1.34
CA ILE A 39 -3.61 -18.12 1.74
C ILE A 39 -2.67 -17.71 0.58
N CYS A 40 -3.13 -16.85 -0.33
CA CYS A 40 -2.23 -16.16 -1.23
C CYS A 40 -1.60 -15.01 -0.46
N CYS A 41 -0.52 -15.32 0.25
CA CYS A 41 0.27 -14.36 1.02
C CYS A 41 0.77 -13.21 0.11
N GLY A 42 0.98 -13.48 -1.19
CA GLY A 42 1.28 -12.48 -2.21
C GLY A 42 0.14 -11.51 -2.54
N CYS A 43 -1.12 -11.94 -2.52
CA CYS A 43 -2.28 -11.07 -2.81
C CYS A 43 -2.60 -10.09 -1.67
N ARG A 44 -2.10 -10.32 -0.44
CA ARG A 44 -2.21 -9.38 0.67
C ARG A 44 -1.05 -8.39 0.77
N PHE A 45 0.04 -8.58 0.04
CA PHE A 45 1.21 -7.69 0.13
C PHE A 45 0.89 -6.22 -0.22
N PRO A 46 0.14 -5.89 -1.30
CA PRO A 46 -0.21 -4.48 -1.58
C PRO A 46 -1.14 -3.87 -0.51
N LEU A 47 -2.03 -4.67 0.09
CA LEU A 47 -2.85 -4.24 1.22
C LEU A 47 -1.99 -3.89 2.43
N LEU A 48 -1.01 -4.75 2.75
CA LEU A 48 -0.11 -4.53 3.88
C LEU A 48 0.73 -3.27 3.70
N VAL A 49 1.23 -2.99 2.49
CA VAL A 49 1.90 -1.72 2.16
C VAL A 49 0.96 -0.53 2.33
N ALA A 50 -0.27 -0.58 1.80
CA ALA A 50 -1.24 0.52 1.95
C ALA A 50 -1.65 0.76 3.42
N LEU A 51 -1.83 -0.29 4.22
CA LEU A 51 -2.11 -0.18 5.65
C LEU A 51 -0.94 0.42 6.43
N LEU A 52 0.30 0.03 6.12
CA LEU A 52 1.50 0.63 6.71
C LEU A 52 1.62 2.11 6.33
N GLN A 53 1.38 2.48 5.07
CA GLN A 53 1.36 3.88 4.61
C GLN A 53 0.36 4.74 5.39
N LEU A 54 -0.82 4.18 5.69
CA LEU A 54 -1.87 4.86 6.44
C LEU A 54 -1.51 5.01 7.93
N LEU A 55 -1.06 3.93 8.58
CA LEU A 55 -0.67 3.95 9.99
C LEU A 55 0.51 4.90 10.26
N LEU A 56 1.52 4.87 9.39
CA LEU A 56 2.65 5.80 9.46
C LEU A 56 2.23 7.25 9.17
N GLY A 57 1.34 7.48 8.18
CA GLY A 57 0.77 8.81 7.92
C GLY A 57 0.05 9.39 9.15
N ILE A 58 -0.79 8.59 9.81
CA ILE A 58 -1.48 8.97 11.04
C ILE A 58 -0.48 9.28 12.17
N ALA A 59 0.57 8.47 12.34
CA ALA A 59 1.60 8.70 13.35
C ALA A 59 2.39 10.00 13.08
N ILE A 60 2.81 10.23 11.83
CA ILE A 60 3.52 11.45 11.40
C ILE A 60 2.66 12.70 11.67
N ALA A 61 1.37 12.64 11.30
CA ALA A 61 0.42 13.73 11.56
C ALA A 61 0.22 13.96 13.07
N GLY A 62 0.03 12.90 13.86
CA GLY A 62 -0.13 12.97 15.30
C GLY A 62 1.07 13.64 16.00
N VAL A 63 2.30 13.23 15.66
CA VAL A 63 3.52 13.86 16.19
C VAL A 63 3.64 15.32 15.73
N ALA A 64 3.24 15.65 14.49
CA ALA A 64 3.28 17.03 14.01
C ALA A 64 2.29 17.94 14.77
N PHE A 65 1.10 17.45 15.13
CA PHE A 65 0.16 18.19 15.98
C PHE A 65 0.67 18.32 17.43
N LEU A 66 1.32 17.29 17.98
CA LEU A 66 1.98 17.38 19.30
C LEU A 66 3.11 18.43 19.31
N MET A 67 3.85 18.57 18.21
CA MET A 67 4.85 19.64 18.08
C MET A 67 4.21 21.03 18.05
N VAL A 68 3.13 21.24 17.28
CA VAL A 68 2.39 22.52 17.27
C VAL A 68 1.87 22.89 18.66
N ALA A 69 1.51 21.91 19.48
CA ALA A 69 1.05 22.13 20.85
C ALA A 69 2.15 22.57 21.84
N ILE A 70 3.45 22.52 21.49
CA ILE A 70 4.54 22.98 22.37
C ILE A 70 4.56 24.51 22.48
N SER A 71 4.42 25.23 21.36
CA SER A 71 4.50 26.69 21.34
C SER A 71 3.74 27.26 20.15
N SER A 72 2.99 28.35 20.40
CA SER A 72 2.26 29.06 19.35
C SER A 72 3.18 29.75 18.32
N SER A 73 4.45 29.98 18.65
CA SER A 73 5.46 30.53 17.73
C SER A 73 5.93 29.54 16.65
N LEU A 74 5.61 28.25 16.76
CA LEU A 74 6.07 27.23 15.81
C LEU A 74 5.34 27.36 14.46
N LEU A 75 6.00 28.07 13.52
CA LEU A 75 5.50 28.29 12.17
C LEU A 75 5.22 26.96 11.43
N ALA A 76 4.31 27.01 10.45
CA ALA A 76 3.99 25.88 9.57
C ALA A 76 5.17 25.34 8.74
N ARG A 77 6.30 26.07 8.70
CA ARG A 77 7.56 25.59 8.13
C ARG A 77 8.30 24.63 9.05
N GLU A 78 8.17 24.80 10.37
CA GLU A 78 8.95 24.08 11.39
C GLU A 78 8.14 22.91 11.99
N THR A 79 6.87 22.80 11.62
CA THR A 79 5.99 21.67 11.95
C THR A 79 5.45 21.03 10.66
N PRO A 80 5.81 19.78 10.31
CA PRO A 80 5.44 19.15 9.05
C PRO A 80 3.97 18.65 9.01
N HIS A 81 3.04 19.38 9.63
CA HIS A 81 1.63 19.02 9.72
C HIS A 81 0.96 18.98 8.33
N TRP A 82 1.33 19.91 7.44
CA TRP A 82 0.90 19.93 6.04
C TRP A 82 1.34 18.66 5.28
N ALA A 83 2.56 18.19 5.54
CA ALA A 83 3.09 16.97 4.94
C ALA A 83 2.36 15.73 5.47
N GLY A 84 2.11 15.66 6.78
CA GLY A 84 1.30 14.60 7.40
C GLY A 84 -0.11 14.51 6.81
N ILE A 85 -0.78 15.65 6.60
CA ILE A 85 -2.11 15.70 5.97
C ILE A 85 -2.06 15.16 4.53
N ILE A 86 -1.08 15.59 3.72
CA ILE A 86 -0.93 15.09 2.35
C ILE A 86 -0.63 13.58 2.34
N LEU A 87 0.26 13.10 3.21
CA LEU A 87 0.58 11.67 3.34
C LEU A 87 -0.66 10.84 3.74
N CYS A 88 -1.50 11.34 4.65
CA CYS A 88 -2.79 10.72 4.98
C CYS A 88 -3.73 10.65 3.78
N VAL A 89 -3.88 11.74 3.01
CA VAL A 89 -4.72 11.74 1.79
C VAL A 89 -4.19 10.77 0.74
N VAL A 90 -2.87 10.76 0.51
CA VAL A 90 -2.17 9.81 -0.38
C VAL A 90 -2.41 8.36 0.02
N ALA A 91 -2.32 8.05 1.33
CA ALA A 91 -2.57 6.71 1.85
C ALA A 91 -4.05 6.30 1.77
N LEU A 92 -4.99 7.20 2.10
CA LEU A 92 -6.43 6.96 1.98
C LEU A 92 -6.85 6.72 0.52
N LEU A 93 -6.34 7.53 -0.42
CA LEU A 93 -6.57 7.33 -1.85
C LEU A 93 -5.99 5.98 -2.31
N GLY A 94 -4.78 5.63 -1.88
CA GLY A 94 -4.19 4.30 -2.14
C GLY A 94 -5.03 3.15 -1.60
N PHE A 95 -5.57 3.27 -0.38
CA PHE A 95 -6.43 2.28 0.23
C PHE A 95 -7.78 2.13 -0.50
N VAL A 96 -8.45 3.25 -0.82
CA VAL A 96 -9.71 3.25 -1.59
C VAL A 96 -9.50 2.64 -2.98
N LEU A 97 -8.44 3.05 -3.68
CA LEU A 97 -8.04 2.49 -4.97
C LEU A 97 -7.82 0.97 -4.89
N PHE A 98 -7.14 0.49 -3.84
CA PHE A 98 -6.97 -0.95 -3.62
C PHE A 98 -8.31 -1.66 -3.37
N CYS A 99 -9.19 -1.12 -2.53
CA CYS A 99 -10.52 -1.66 -2.26
C CYS A 99 -11.37 -1.77 -3.52
N LEU A 100 -11.36 -0.77 -4.40
CA LEU A 100 -12.09 -0.80 -5.67
C LEU A 100 -11.58 -1.89 -6.64
N THR A 101 -10.29 -2.24 -6.59
CA THR A 101 -9.72 -3.33 -7.42
C THR A 101 -9.94 -4.74 -6.89
N ARG A 102 -10.61 -4.91 -5.73
CA ARG A 102 -10.99 -6.23 -5.21
C ARG A 102 -12.14 -6.89 -5.99
N VAL A 103 -12.87 -6.14 -6.82
CA VAL A 103 -13.92 -6.67 -7.70
C VAL A 103 -13.27 -7.06 -9.04
N PRO A 104 -13.23 -8.35 -9.41
CA PRO A 104 -12.66 -8.81 -10.67
C PRO A 104 -13.69 -8.66 -11.79
N ASP A 105 -13.89 -7.43 -12.28
CA ASP A 105 -14.84 -7.13 -13.36
C ASP A 105 -14.24 -6.21 -14.46
N GLU A 106 -14.81 -6.28 -15.65
CA GLU A 106 -14.07 -6.38 -16.92
C GLU A 106 -13.66 -5.04 -17.58
N ARG A 107 -12.88 -4.20 -16.89
CA ARG A 107 -12.21 -3.04 -17.54
C ARG A 107 -10.72 -2.95 -17.23
N ALA A 108 -9.91 -3.49 -18.14
CA ALA A 108 -8.44 -3.36 -18.12
C ALA A 108 -7.97 -1.90 -17.94
N THR A 109 -8.68 -0.94 -18.53
CA THR A 109 -8.41 0.51 -18.38
C THR A 109 -8.56 1.00 -16.94
N VAL A 110 -9.55 0.52 -16.18
CA VAL A 110 -9.76 0.94 -14.78
C VAL A 110 -8.64 0.39 -13.90
N GLN A 111 -8.33 -0.91 -14.03
CA GLN A 111 -7.21 -1.51 -13.29
C GLN A 111 -5.87 -0.85 -13.65
N PHE A 112 -5.66 -0.48 -14.92
CA PHE A 112 -4.49 0.27 -15.37
C PHE A 112 -4.39 1.65 -14.73
N VAL A 113 -5.47 2.45 -14.77
CA VAL A 113 -5.50 3.81 -14.19
C VAL A 113 -5.28 3.73 -12.69
N THR A 114 -5.94 2.82 -11.98
CA THR A 114 -5.73 2.60 -10.56
C THR A 114 -4.28 2.23 -10.22
N LYS A 115 -3.68 1.29 -10.97
CA LYS A 115 -2.28 0.89 -10.75
C LYS A 115 -1.30 2.05 -11.00
N LEU A 116 -1.57 2.88 -12.01
CA LEU A 116 -0.77 4.07 -12.32
C LEU A 116 -0.91 5.15 -11.23
N LEU A 117 -2.14 5.44 -10.79
CA LEU A 117 -2.40 6.40 -9.72
C LEU A 117 -1.72 5.97 -8.41
N TYR A 118 -1.80 4.70 -8.02
CA TYR A 118 -1.13 4.23 -6.81
C TYR A 118 0.40 4.30 -6.89
N PHE A 119 0.99 4.05 -8.07
CA PHE A 119 2.44 4.27 -8.28
C PHE A 119 2.83 5.76 -8.15
N LEU A 120 2.05 6.67 -8.74
CA LEU A 120 2.26 8.12 -8.60
C LEU A 120 2.14 8.56 -7.13
N PHE A 121 1.11 8.07 -6.42
CA PHE A 121 0.90 8.35 -5.01
C PHE A 121 2.05 7.84 -4.12
N CYS A 122 2.55 6.62 -4.35
CA CYS A 122 3.75 6.12 -3.66
C CYS A 122 4.98 6.99 -3.95
N THR A 123 5.15 7.45 -5.20
CA THR A 123 6.29 8.31 -5.59
C THR A 123 6.20 9.70 -4.95
N ILE A 124 5.02 10.30 -4.90
CA ILE A 124 4.77 11.57 -4.19
C ILE A 124 5.02 11.39 -2.69
N GLY A 125 4.53 10.30 -2.08
CA GLY A 125 4.77 9.99 -0.67
C GLY A 125 6.26 9.83 -0.34
N LEU A 126 7.04 9.20 -1.22
CA LEU A 126 8.50 9.11 -1.11
C LEU A 126 9.16 10.50 -1.10
N VAL A 127 8.84 11.34 -2.08
CA VAL A 127 9.41 12.71 -2.20
C VAL A 127 9.06 13.56 -0.99
N ILE A 128 7.79 13.55 -0.54
CA ILE A 128 7.36 14.29 0.65
C ILE A 128 8.11 13.78 1.89
N SER A 129 8.25 12.47 2.07
CA SER A 129 8.97 11.90 3.21
C SER A 129 10.44 12.35 3.25
N VAL A 130 11.12 12.36 2.09
CA VAL A 130 12.51 12.85 1.99
C VAL A 130 12.61 14.35 2.26
N LEU A 131 11.67 15.16 1.76
CA LEU A 131 11.62 16.59 2.07
C LEU A 131 11.43 16.83 3.58
N VAL A 132 10.50 16.13 4.22
CA VAL A 132 10.31 16.23 5.68
C VAL A 132 11.57 15.84 6.43
N ILE A 133 12.25 14.74 6.08
CA ILE A 133 13.52 14.37 6.71
C ILE A 133 14.55 15.50 6.61
N ALA A 134 14.69 16.14 5.44
CA ALA A 134 15.65 17.24 5.27
C ALA A 134 15.33 18.46 6.17
N PHE A 135 14.05 18.85 6.25
CA PHE A 135 13.61 19.92 7.16
C PHE A 135 13.81 19.55 8.62
N GLN A 136 13.44 18.33 9.04
CA GLN A 136 13.58 17.91 10.43
C GLN A 136 15.05 17.74 10.85
N CYS A 137 15.94 17.30 9.95
CA CYS A 137 17.39 17.30 10.19
C CYS A 137 17.93 18.72 10.37
N HIS A 138 17.48 19.69 9.56
CA HIS A 138 17.87 21.09 9.69
C HIS A 138 17.38 21.69 11.02
N HIS A 139 16.11 21.50 11.37
CA HIS A 139 15.55 21.98 12.63
C HIS A 139 16.17 21.28 13.84
N TYR A 140 16.44 19.97 13.80
CA TYR A 140 17.17 19.26 14.85
C TYR A 140 18.57 19.83 15.09
N ALA A 141 19.34 20.06 14.01
CA ALA A 141 20.67 20.65 14.12
C ALA A 141 20.61 22.09 14.69
N LEU A 142 19.64 22.89 14.23
CA LEU A 142 19.43 24.27 14.67
C LEU A 142 19.01 24.37 16.15
N THR A 143 18.08 23.52 16.60
CA THR A 143 17.61 23.56 17.99
C THR A 143 18.68 23.09 18.98
N ASN A 144 19.50 22.11 18.59
CA ASN A 144 20.62 21.63 19.42
C ASN A 144 21.77 22.64 19.59
N SER A 145 21.83 23.68 18.74
CA SER A 145 22.79 24.78 18.90
C SER A 145 22.20 26.00 19.63
N PHE A 146 20.93 25.99 20.03
CA PHE A 146 20.36 27.11 20.78
C PHE A 146 20.79 27.15 22.25
N VAL A 147 21.15 28.35 22.72
CA VAL A 147 21.18 28.70 24.14
C VAL A 147 19.90 29.47 24.47
N CYS A 148 19.04 28.87 25.29
CA CYS A 148 17.73 29.41 25.64
C CYS A 148 17.68 29.97 27.07
N LYS A 149 16.92 31.04 27.27
CA LYS A 149 16.68 31.70 28.56
C LYS A 149 15.19 31.95 28.76
N GLU A 150 14.71 31.69 29.97
CA GLU A 150 13.31 31.92 30.37
C GLU A 150 13.05 33.42 30.56
N MET A 151 11.92 33.88 30.02
CA MET A 151 11.48 35.28 30.02
C MET A 151 9.99 35.35 30.39
N GLY A 152 9.65 34.86 31.59
CA GLY A 152 8.26 34.71 32.02
C GLY A 152 7.61 33.46 31.41
N GLU A 153 6.49 33.62 30.71
CA GLU A 153 5.78 32.53 29.99
C GLU A 153 6.35 32.28 28.57
N ASP A 154 7.38 33.04 28.19
CA ASP A 154 8.07 32.95 26.91
C ASP A 154 9.51 32.43 27.12
N CYS A 155 10.02 31.67 26.15
CA CYS A 155 11.41 31.24 26.08
C CYS A 155 12.14 31.92 24.92
N THR A 156 13.28 32.56 25.20
CA THR A 156 14.09 33.25 24.18
C THR A 156 15.38 32.48 23.93
N CYS A 157 15.56 32.04 22.69
CA CYS A 157 16.64 31.17 22.23
C CYS A 157 17.54 31.88 21.21
N THR A 158 18.85 31.86 21.44
CA THR A 158 19.85 32.49 20.57
C THR A 158 20.83 31.43 20.07
N LEU A 159 21.23 31.51 18.79
CA LEU A 159 22.09 30.51 18.15
C LEU A 159 23.54 30.50 18.64
N ASP A 160 24.06 31.67 19.00
CA ASP A 160 25.35 31.84 19.66
C ASP A 160 25.22 33.09 20.55
N PRO A 161 25.28 32.99 21.89
CA PRO A 161 25.11 34.15 22.76
C PRO A 161 26.31 35.10 22.73
N ASP A 162 27.47 34.69 22.19
CA ASP A 162 28.69 35.50 22.11
C ASP A 162 28.80 36.28 20.78
N ASP A 163 28.03 35.91 19.74
CA ASP A 163 27.90 36.67 18.49
C ASP A 163 26.79 37.76 18.61
N PRO A 164 27.13 39.06 18.55
CA PRO A 164 26.16 40.16 18.70
C PRO A 164 25.16 40.27 17.53
N ILE A 165 25.34 39.52 16.43
CA ILE A 165 24.44 39.46 15.27
C ILE A 165 23.68 38.12 15.25
N ALA A 166 23.85 37.26 16.26
CA ALA A 166 23.21 35.96 16.32
C ALA A 166 21.68 36.06 16.30
N ARG A 167 21.09 35.23 15.45
CA ARG A 167 19.64 35.17 15.31
C ARG A 167 19.01 34.66 16.60
N THR A 168 18.08 35.45 17.12
CA THR A 168 17.31 35.14 18.32
C THR A 168 15.86 34.84 17.95
N PHE A 169 15.26 33.87 18.62
CA PHE A 169 13.90 33.37 18.41
C PHE A 169 13.15 33.37 19.75
N THR A 170 11.90 33.84 19.75
CA THR A 170 11.05 33.86 20.95
C THR A 170 9.88 32.87 20.78
N TYR A 171 9.87 31.86 21.64
CA TYR A 171 8.84 30.82 21.70
C TYR A 171 7.85 31.17 22.80
N SER A 172 6.62 31.52 22.42
CA SER A 172 5.59 31.97 23.36
C SER A 172 4.64 30.85 23.78
N GLY A 173 4.09 31.01 24.99
CA GLY A 173 3.14 30.06 25.57
C GLY A 173 3.76 28.69 25.86
N VAL A 174 5.01 28.69 26.34
CA VAL A 174 5.75 27.47 26.71
C VAL A 174 5.72 27.30 28.22
N ALA A 175 5.63 26.05 28.71
CA ALA A 175 5.63 25.78 30.15
C ALA A 175 7.02 26.03 30.79
N ASP A 176 8.09 25.75 30.04
CA ASP A 176 9.48 26.00 30.40
C ASP A 176 10.34 26.04 29.11
N CYS A 177 11.61 26.45 29.22
CA CYS A 177 12.54 26.37 28.08
C CYS A 177 12.94 24.92 27.72
N SER A 178 12.73 23.95 28.62
CA SER A 178 13.09 22.54 28.39
C SER A 178 12.26 21.92 27.26
N ALA A 179 11.02 22.37 27.10
CA ALA A 179 10.17 21.99 25.97
C ALA A 179 10.81 22.32 24.61
N ILE A 180 11.59 23.39 24.52
CA ILE A 180 12.32 23.80 23.30
C ILE A 180 13.68 23.09 23.19
N VAL A 181 14.50 23.04 24.24
CA VAL A 181 15.86 22.47 24.13
C VAL A 181 15.94 20.95 24.26
N SER A 182 14.88 20.28 24.72
CA SER A 182 14.85 18.83 24.94
C SER A 182 13.70 18.14 24.19
N THR A 183 12.46 18.55 24.45
CA THR A 183 11.28 17.86 23.89
C THR A 183 11.16 18.05 22.37
N LEU A 184 11.38 19.27 21.86
CA LEU A 184 11.30 19.56 20.42
C LEU A 184 12.37 18.80 19.59
N PRO A 185 13.66 18.71 19.98
CA PRO A 185 14.64 17.83 19.35
C PRO A 185 14.23 16.35 19.33
N MET A 186 13.64 15.84 20.41
CA MET A 186 13.15 14.45 20.47
C MET A 186 12.02 14.19 19.47
N TYR A 187 11.07 15.13 19.32
CA TYR A 187 10.04 15.04 18.27
C TYR A 187 10.61 15.21 16.86
N ASN A 188 11.66 16.02 16.66
CA ASN A 188 12.36 16.10 15.37
C ASN A 188 13.00 14.74 15.00
N LEU A 189 13.69 14.07 15.94
CA LEU A 189 14.23 12.72 15.73
C LEU A 189 13.13 11.69 15.44
N LEU A 190 12.03 11.72 16.19
CA LEU A 190 10.90 10.82 15.95
C LEU A 190 10.29 11.04 14.55
N GLN A 191 10.14 12.28 14.11
CA GLN A 191 9.69 12.60 12.74
C GLN A 191 10.67 12.09 11.68
N ILE A 192 11.99 12.21 11.88
CA ILE A 192 13.00 11.67 10.96
C ILE A 192 12.83 10.15 10.81
N VAL A 193 12.71 9.42 11.92
CA VAL A 193 12.54 7.95 11.91
C VAL A 193 11.23 7.53 11.26
N LEU A 194 10.11 8.19 11.59
CA LEU A 194 8.80 7.88 11.01
C LEU A 194 8.75 8.16 9.51
N ASN A 195 9.30 9.29 9.05
CA ASN A 195 9.36 9.61 7.63
C ASN A 195 10.36 8.72 6.88
N LEU A 196 11.43 8.25 7.51
CA LEU A 196 12.33 7.26 6.90
C LEU A 196 11.62 5.92 6.69
N ALA A 197 10.86 5.45 7.68
CA ALA A 197 10.02 4.26 7.54
C ALA A 197 8.97 4.45 6.42
N GLN A 198 8.30 5.61 6.37
CA GLN A 198 7.33 5.93 5.33
C GLN A 198 7.97 5.98 3.93
N ALA A 199 9.17 6.56 3.80
CA ALA A 199 9.94 6.57 2.55
C ALA A 199 10.23 5.15 2.06
N ILE A 200 10.66 4.25 2.95
CA ILE A 200 10.92 2.84 2.63
C ILE A 200 9.63 2.13 2.17
N VAL A 201 8.52 2.30 2.89
CA VAL A 201 7.23 1.67 2.53
C VAL A 201 6.70 2.23 1.19
N CYS A 202 6.82 3.53 0.95
CA CYS A 202 6.53 4.17 -0.34
C CYS A 202 7.41 3.62 -1.48
N LEU A 203 8.71 3.44 -1.26
CA LEU A 203 9.63 2.88 -2.23
C LEU A 203 9.29 1.41 -2.56
N VAL A 204 8.97 0.60 -1.55
CA VAL A 204 8.50 -0.79 -1.74
C VAL A 204 7.20 -0.81 -2.55
N GLY A 205 6.24 0.04 -2.22
CA GLY A 205 4.99 0.18 -2.98
C GLY A 205 5.23 0.55 -4.45
N ALA A 206 6.02 1.59 -4.70
CA ALA A 206 6.38 2.00 -6.06
C ALA A 206 7.12 0.87 -6.83
N PHE A 207 8.08 0.20 -6.20
CA PHE A 207 8.83 -0.91 -6.79
C PHE A 207 7.93 -2.10 -7.14
N MET A 208 6.99 -2.48 -6.28
CA MET A 208 6.03 -3.56 -6.60
C MET A 208 5.20 -3.25 -7.84
N MET A 209 4.68 -2.02 -7.92
CA MET A 209 3.81 -1.58 -9.00
C MET A 209 4.58 -1.46 -10.32
N TRP A 210 5.82 -0.97 -10.25
CA TRP A 210 6.78 -1.00 -11.35
C TRP A 210 7.06 -2.44 -11.81
N LYS A 211 7.44 -3.34 -10.89
CA LYS A 211 7.79 -4.74 -11.18
C LYS A 211 6.63 -5.50 -11.82
N HIS A 212 5.41 -5.38 -11.28
CA HIS A 212 4.22 -6.01 -11.84
C HIS A 212 3.97 -5.58 -13.30
N ARG A 213 4.31 -4.35 -13.66
CA ARG A 213 4.11 -3.81 -15.01
C ARG A 213 5.27 -4.17 -15.95
N TYR A 214 6.48 -3.70 -15.64
CA TYR A 214 7.59 -3.70 -16.59
C TYR A 214 8.30 -5.06 -16.71
N GLN A 215 8.17 -5.96 -15.73
CA GLN A 215 8.72 -7.32 -15.85
C GLN A 215 8.06 -8.13 -16.98
N VAL A 216 6.81 -7.82 -17.36
CA VAL A 216 6.09 -8.50 -18.46
C VAL A 216 6.38 -7.84 -19.81
N PHE A 217 6.44 -6.51 -19.87
CA PHE A 217 6.69 -5.78 -21.13
C PHE A 217 8.13 -5.94 -21.66
N PHE A 218 9.13 -6.02 -20.79
CA PHE A 218 10.53 -6.26 -21.23
C PHE A 218 10.84 -7.73 -21.54
N ALA A 219 9.92 -8.67 -21.25
CA ALA A 219 10.10 -10.10 -21.55
C ALA A 219 9.68 -10.49 -22.98
N GLY A 220 9.32 -9.54 -23.85
CA GLY A 220 9.07 -9.76 -25.29
C GLY A 220 7.84 -10.63 -25.64
N LEU A 221 7.19 -11.24 -24.67
CA LEU A 221 6.03 -12.11 -24.85
C LEU A 221 4.73 -11.31 -24.67
N GLN A 222 4.45 -10.46 -25.65
CA GLN A 222 3.07 -10.10 -25.97
C GLN A 222 2.40 -11.38 -26.51
N THR A 223 1.86 -12.20 -25.62
CA THR A 223 1.12 -13.43 -25.97
C THR A 223 -0.04 -13.06 -26.87
N GLY A 224 0.09 -13.35 -28.16
CA GLY A 224 -0.97 -13.08 -29.15
C GLY A 224 -2.23 -13.85 -28.79
N SER A 225 -3.39 -13.24 -29.02
CA SER A 225 -4.67 -13.96 -28.95
C SER A 225 -4.82 -14.81 -30.20
N PRO A 226 -4.95 -16.15 -30.11
CA PRO A 226 -5.33 -17.00 -31.23
C PRO A 226 -6.86 -16.99 -31.37
N SER A 227 -7.42 -15.84 -31.75
CA SER A 227 -8.83 -15.70 -32.09
C SER A 227 -8.97 -14.67 -33.21
N ASN A 228 -9.65 -15.04 -34.30
CA ASN A 228 -9.92 -14.24 -35.50
C ASN A 228 -8.83 -14.28 -36.60
N GLN A 229 -8.51 -15.48 -37.10
CA GLN A 229 -8.31 -15.66 -38.53
C GLN A 229 -9.20 -16.79 -39.06
N GLU A 230 -10.45 -16.42 -39.28
CA GLU A 230 -11.38 -17.16 -40.11
C GLU A 230 -11.00 -16.92 -41.58
N TRP A 231 -10.21 -17.82 -42.17
CA TRP A 231 -9.98 -17.88 -43.62
C TRP A 231 -10.60 -19.16 -44.17
N GLN A 232 -11.87 -19.07 -44.55
CA GLN A 232 -12.47 -20.09 -45.41
C GLN A 232 -11.73 -20.09 -46.76
N LYS A 233 -11.27 -21.26 -47.19
CA LYS A 233 -10.86 -21.49 -48.57
C LYS A 233 -12.09 -21.89 -49.38
N VAL A 234 -12.37 -21.10 -50.43
CA VAL A 234 -13.07 -21.51 -51.65
C VAL A 234 -12.07 -21.32 -52.78
#